data_AF-A0A7Y2PJU8-F1
#
_entry.id   AF-A0A7Y2PJU8-F1
#
_cell.length_a   1.000
_cell.length_b   1.000
_cell.length_c   1.000
_cell.angle_alpha   90.00
_cell.angle_beta   90.00
_cell.angle_gamma   90.00
#
_symmetry.space_group_name_H-M   'P 1'
#
loop_
_entity.id
_entity.type
_entity.pdbx_description
1 polymer ?
#
loop_
_entity_poly.entity_id
_entity_poly.type
_entity_poly.pdbx_seq_one_letter_code
_entity_poly.pdbx_strand_id
1 'polypeptide(L)'
;MSLATRVRLKTSVSACVFMLATAANADPQGQKIYTQGGESPLAMACTTCHGANGLGTDSAGFPRLAGLPQGYLVKQLEDFGSGKRANAVMQPIASALSESEEHAVASYLSTMAVPAPAVDLAATGSVGGAAEKLVKQGDWSRNIPACVACHGVSDTGVG
;
A
#
# COMPACT_ATOMS: atom_id res chain seq x y z
N MET A 1 22.00 76.02 -0.35
CA MET A 1 21.91 75.30 0.93
C MET A 1 20.89 74.19 0.72
N SER A 2 21.30 73.06 0.14
CA SER A 2 21.63 71.79 0.80
C SER A 2 20.44 71.16 1.52
N LEU A 3 19.94 70.03 1.01
CA LEU A 3 19.84 68.77 1.75
C LEU A 3 19.32 67.66 0.81
N ALA A 4 20.22 66.76 0.40
CA ALA A 4 19.89 65.53 -0.30
C ALA A 4 19.66 64.42 0.74
N THR A 5 18.43 63.93 0.86
CA THR A 5 18.07 62.87 1.80
C THR A 5 18.43 61.50 1.20
N ARG A 6 19.48 60.87 1.71
CA ARG A 6 19.89 59.51 1.33
C ARG A 6 19.03 58.48 2.07
N VAL A 7 18.17 57.76 1.34
CA VAL A 7 17.48 56.56 1.85
C VAL A 7 18.48 55.40 1.86
N ARG A 8 18.77 54.85 3.05
CA ARG A 8 19.57 53.61 3.20
C ARG A 8 18.63 52.41 3.16
N LEU A 9 18.73 51.58 2.13
CA LEU A 9 18.05 50.30 2.02
C LEU A 9 18.77 49.27 2.93
N LYS A 10 18.09 48.76 3.97
CA LYS A 10 18.58 47.65 4.80
C LYS A 10 18.17 46.34 4.14
N THR A 11 19.08 45.69 3.42
CA THR A 11 18.89 44.33 2.93
C THR A 11 19.18 43.34 4.06
N SER A 12 18.14 42.91 4.78
CA SER A 12 18.22 41.71 5.64
C SER A 12 18.19 40.48 4.74
N VAL A 13 19.34 39.83 4.57
CA VAL A 13 19.41 38.48 4.00
C VAL A 13 19.00 37.51 5.09
N SER A 14 17.72 37.12 5.08
CA SER A 14 17.22 36.03 5.93
C SER A 14 17.66 34.71 5.32
N ALA A 15 18.59 34.03 5.99
CA ALA A 15 19.05 32.70 5.60
C ALA A 15 17.94 31.68 5.88
N CYS A 16 17.13 31.37 4.86
CA CYS A 16 16.26 30.18 4.89
C CYS A 16 17.14 28.93 4.86
N VAL A 17 17.30 28.29 6.01
CA VAL A 17 17.79 26.92 6.12
C VAL A 17 16.72 26.02 5.51
N PHE A 18 16.93 25.59 4.26
CA PHE A 18 16.12 24.55 3.64
C PHE A 18 16.42 23.22 4.34
N MET A 19 15.52 22.77 5.23
CA MET A 19 15.47 21.37 5.63
C MET A 19 15.09 20.55 4.40
N LEU A 20 16.06 19.82 3.83
CA LEU A 20 15.76 18.76 2.87
C LEU A 20 15.04 17.65 3.62
N ALA A 21 13.73 17.53 3.41
CA ALA A 21 12.99 16.34 3.79
C ALA A 21 13.54 15.16 2.97
N THR A 22 14.18 14.20 3.62
CA THR A 22 14.55 12.94 2.97
C THR A 22 13.26 12.17 2.72
N ALA A 23 12.83 12.12 1.47
CA ALA A 23 11.84 11.14 1.04
C ALA A 23 12.35 9.76 1.45
N ALA A 24 11.51 8.97 2.12
CA ALA A 24 11.82 7.59 2.45
C ALA A 24 12.07 6.85 1.12
N ASN A 25 13.33 6.62 0.79
CA ASN A 25 13.69 5.78 -0.36
C ASN A 25 13.17 4.38 -0.05
N ALA A 26 12.32 3.86 -0.94
CA ALA A 26 11.95 2.45 -0.90
C ALA A 26 13.24 1.61 -0.88
N ASP A 27 13.29 0.63 0.01
CA ASP A 27 14.43 -0.27 0.14
C ASP A 27 14.69 -0.96 -1.23
N PRO A 28 15.86 -0.76 -1.85
CA PRO A 28 16.20 -1.40 -3.13
C PRO A 28 16.07 -2.93 -3.07
N GLN A 29 16.25 -3.52 -1.88
CA GLN A 29 16.07 -4.95 -1.66
C GLN A 29 14.61 -5.38 -1.89
N GLY A 30 13.64 -4.61 -1.41
CA GLY A 30 12.22 -4.91 -1.59
C GLY A 30 11.80 -4.95 -3.06
N GLN A 31 12.29 -4.00 -3.85
CA GLN A 31 12.06 -3.99 -5.30
C GLN A 31 12.75 -5.18 -5.99
N LYS A 32 13.98 -5.54 -5.60
CA LYS A 32 14.68 -6.73 -6.10
C LYS A 32 13.86 -7.98 -5.82
N ILE A 33 13.42 -8.20 -4.58
CA ILE A 33 12.62 -9.37 -4.21
C ILE A 33 11.32 -9.43 -5.01
N TYR A 34 10.63 -8.30 -5.14
CA TYR A 34 9.40 -8.22 -5.90
C TYR A 34 9.58 -8.65 -7.37
N THR A 35 10.65 -8.18 -8.01
CA THR A 35 10.87 -8.32 -9.45
C THR A 35 11.70 -9.54 -9.85
N GLN A 36 12.53 -10.07 -8.95
CA GLN A 36 13.54 -11.10 -9.23
C GLN A 36 13.48 -12.28 -8.27
N GLY A 37 12.80 -12.15 -7.13
CA GLY A 37 12.75 -13.16 -6.08
C GLY A 37 13.77 -12.94 -4.97
N GLY A 38 13.62 -13.72 -3.90
CA GLY A 38 14.53 -13.76 -2.75
C GLY A 38 15.82 -14.54 -3.03
N GLU A 39 16.65 -14.67 -2.00
CA GLU A 39 17.92 -15.39 -2.06
C GLU A 39 17.72 -16.89 -2.26
N SER A 40 16.61 -17.45 -1.74
CA SER A 40 16.20 -18.82 -2.04
C SER A 40 15.58 -18.92 -3.43
N PRO A 41 15.97 -19.89 -4.28
CA PRO A 41 15.33 -20.12 -5.58
C PRO A 41 13.82 -20.44 -5.50
N LEU A 42 13.34 -20.87 -4.33
CA LEU A 42 11.92 -21.12 -4.08
C LEU A 42 11.13 -19.84 -3.81
N ALA A 43 11.79 -18.77 -3.38
CA ALA A 43 11.21 -17.44 -3.20
C ALA A 43 11.15 -16.71 -4.56
N MET A 44 10.38 -17.23 -5.51
CA MET A 44 10.30 -16.70 -6.87
C MET A 44 9.79 -15.25 -6.91
N ALA A 45 10.06 -14.56 -8.03
CA ALA A 45 9.59 -13.19 -8.27
C ALA A 45 8.06 -13.07 -8.13
N CYS A 46 7.62 -12.11 -7.32
CA CYS A 46 6.20 -11.88 -7.06
C CYS A 46 5.45 -11.42 -8.32
N THR A 47 6.16 -10.69 -9.21
CA THR A 47 5.62 -10.17 -10.47
C THR A 47 5.08 -11.26 -11.39
N THR A 48 5.53 -12.51 -11.26
CA THR A 48 5.06 -13.64 -12.09
C THR A 48 3.56 -13.86 -11.96
N CYS A 49 2.99 -13.60 -10.77
CA CYS A 49 1.56 -13.80 -10.52
C CYS A 49 0.83 -12.49 -10.16
N HIS A 50 1.49 -11.58 -9.45
CA HIS A 50 0.88 -10.34 -8.98
C HIS A 50 1.03 -9.16 -9.95
N GLY A 51 1.69 -9.39 -11.10
CA GLY A 51 1.88 -8.41 -12.16
C GLY A 51 2.97 -7.38 -11.86
N ALA A 52 3.51 -6.72 -12.89
CA ALA A 52 4.60 -5.76 -12.71
C ALA A 52 4.22 -4.55 -11.82
N ASN A 53 2.93 -4.19 -11.81
CA ASN A 53 2.38 -3.07 -11.04
C ASN A 53 1.72 -3.50 -9.72
N GLY A 54 1.78 -4.78 -9.36
CA GLY A 54 1.18 -5.30 -8.12
C GLY A 54 -0.33 -5.26 -8.08
N LEU A 55 -1.01 -5.13 -9.22
CA LEU A 55 -2.47 -5.11 -9.29
C LEU A 55 -3.11 -6.51 -9.37
N GLY A 56 -2.31 -7.56 -9.54
CA GLY A 56 -2.81 -8.92 -9.62
C GLY A 56 -3.61 -9.20 -10.90
N THR A 57 -4.36 -10.30 -10.89
CA THR A 57 -5.25 -10.71 -11.98
C THR A 57 -6.44 -11.44 -11.36
N ASP A 58 -7.57 -10.73 -11.24
CA ASP A 58 -8.77 -11.21 -10.56
C ASP A 58 -9.29 -12.54 -11.13
N SER A 59 -9.29 -12.69 -12.46
CA SER A 59 -9.74 -13.92 -13.14
C SER A 59 -8.88 -15.14 -12.85
N ALA A 60 -7.62 -14.93 -12.45
CA ALA A 60 -6.68 -15.98 -12.08
C ALA A 60 -6.58 -16.16 -10.55
N GLY A 61 -7.32 -15.36 -9.76
CA GLY A 61 -7.29 -15.41 -8.30
C GLY A 61 -6.02 -14.84 -7.66
N PHE A 62 -5.23 -14.07 -8.40
CA PHE A 62 -4.04 -13.39 -7.86
C PHE A 62 -4.41 -11.98 -7.39
N PRO A 63 -4.43 -11.71 -6.07
CA PRO A 63 -4.90 -10.43 -5.56
C PRO A 63 -3.91 -9.30 -5.82
N ARG A 64 -4.42 -8.06 -5.80
CA ARG A 64 -3.62 -6.83 -5.68
C ARG A 64 -2.80 -6.85 -4.39
N LEU A 65 -1.52 -6.49 -4.51
CA LEU A 65 -0.59 -6.26 -3.40
C LEU A 65 -0.20 -4.78 -3.26
N ALA A 66 -0.16 -4.05 -4.38
CA ALA A 66 0.27 -2.66 -4.41
C ALA A 66 -0.56 -1.80 -3.45
N GLY A 67 0.08 -1.00 -2.59
CA GLY A 67 -0.57 -0.07 -1.68
C GLY A 67 -1.34 -0.71 -0.52
N LEU A 68 -1.19 -2.03 -0.29
CA LEU A 68 -1.68 -2.63 0.96
C LEU A 68 -0.78 -2.24 2.14
N PRO A 69 -1.33 -2.15 3.36
CA PRO A 69 -0.52 -1.82 4.54
C PRO A 69 0.64 -2.80 4.72
N GLN A 70 1.82 -2.28 5.06
CA GLN A 70 3.02 -3.10 5.25
C GLN A 70 2.79 -4.17 6.32
N GLY A 71 2.18 -3.81 7.47
CA GLY A 71 1.91 -4.76 8.55
C GLY A 71 1.00 -5.91 8.11
N TYR A 72 -0.04 -5.60 7.34
CA TYR A 72 -0.89 -6.62 6.73
C TYR A 72 -0.09 -7.57 5.82
N LEU A 73 0.76 -7.03 4.93
CA LEU A 73 1.55 -7.82 3.98
C LEU A 73 2.53 -8.75 4.70
N VAL A 74 3.29 -8.26 5.69
CA VAL A 74 4.18 -9.08 6.52
C VAL A 74 3.37 -10.20 7.17
N LYS A 75 2.27 -9.87 7.83
CA LYS A 75 1.42 -10.87 8.51
C LYS A 75 0.91 -11.95 7.56
N GLN A 76 0.55 -11.59 6.33
CA GLN A 76 0.12 -12.58 5.34
C GLN A 76 1.27 -13.50 4.91
N LEU A 77 2.47 -12.96 4.69
CA LEU A 77 3.65 -13.76 4.35
C LEU A 77 3.99 -14.74 5.49
N GLU A 78 4.04 -14.26 6.74
CA GLU A 78 4.26 -15.11 7.91
C GLU A 78 3.19 -16.22 8.05
N ASP A 79 1.92 -15.88 7.84
CA ASP A 79 0.82 -16.84 7.95
C ASP A 79 0.87 -17.90 6.84
N PHE A 80 1.23 -17.52 5.62
CA PHE A 80 1.44 -18.47 4.53
C PHE A 80 2.65 -19.35 4.81
N GLY A 81 3.80 -18.76 5.17
CA GLY A 81 5.04 -19.48 5.44
C GLY A 81 4.92 -20.48 6.60
N SER A 82 4.19 -20.11 7.65
CA SER A 82 3.92 -20.99 8.80
C SER A 82 2.75 -21.96 8.58
N GLY A 83 1.99 -21.82 7.48
CA GLY A 83 0.82 -22.65 7.18
C GLY A 83 -0.44 -22.29 7.99
N LYS A 84 -0.43 -21.22 8.81
CA LYS A 84 -1.63 -20.68 9.47
C LYS A 84 -2.68 -20.23 8.47
N ARG A 85 -2.23 -19.75 7.31
CA ARG A 85 -3.06 -19.51 6.13
C ARG A 85 -2.69 -20.52 5.05
N ALA A 86 -3.58 -21.48 4.79
CA ALA A 86 -3.34 -22.51 3.79
C ALA A 86 -3.49 -21.95 2.37
N ASN A 87 -2.45 -22.11 1.55
CA ASN A 87 -2.52 -21.89 0.10
C ASN A 87 -1.38 -22.64 -0.59
N ALA A 88 -1.70 -23.55 -1.50
CA ALA A 88 -0.73 -24.42 -2.15
C ALA A 88 0.30 -23.68 -3.03
N VAL A 89 -0.02 -22.45 -3.48
CA VAL A 89 0.85 -21.63 -4.33
C VAL A 89 1.75 -20.74 -3.46
N MET A 90 1.17 -19.98 -2.54
CA MET A 90 1.92 -18.98 -1.76
C MET A 90 2.72 -19.55 -0.61
N GLN A 91 2.29 -20.67 0.00
CA GLN A 91 3.00 -21.27 1.13
C GLN A 91 4.48 -21.58 0.84
N PRO A 92 4.85 -22.32 -0.24
CA PRO A 92 6.26 -22.60 -0.52
C PRO A 92 7.09 -21.33 -0.79
N ILE A 93 6.51 -20.34 -1.46
CA ILE A 93 7.17 -19.06 -1.78
C ILE A 93 7.43 -18.28 -0.50
N ALA A 94 6.42 -18.12 0.35
CA ALA A 94 6.52 -17.39 1.61
C ALA A 94 7.49 -18.08 2.59
N SER A 95 7.42 -19.41 2.71
CA SER A 95 8.33 -20.19 3.57
C SER A 95 9.80 -20.12 3.17
N ALA A 96 10.09 -19.66 1.95
CA ALA A 96 11.44 -19.53 1.41
C ALA A 96 12.05 -18.14 1.59
N LEU A 97 11.26 -17.15 2.02
CA LEU A 97 11.74 -15.81 2.38
C LEU A 97 12.31 -15.82 3.79
N SER A 98 13.36 -15.03 4.01
CA SER A 98 13.78 -14.64 5.35
C SER A 98 12.92 -13.49 5.88
N GLU A 99 12.88 -13.31 7.20
CA GLU A 99 12.14 -12.21 7.86
C GLU A 99 12.53 -10.84 7.28
N SER A 100 13.81 -10.60 7.00
CA SER A 100 14.26 -9.34 6.39
C SER A 100 13.74 -9.16 4.97
N GLU A 101 13.65 -10.23 4.18
CA GLU A 101 13.09 -10.18 2.82
C GLU A 101 11.57 -9.96 2.84
N GLU A 102 10.84 -10.60 3.77
CA GLU A 102 9.40 -10.37 3.97
C GLU A 102 9.11 -8.91 4.28
N HIS A 103 9.85 -8.33 5.23
CA HIS A 103 9.72 -6.93 5.60
C HIS A 103 10.10 -5.97 4.46
N ALA A 104 11.17 -6.28 3.72
CA ALA A 104 11.63 -5.46 2.60
C ALA A 104 10.60 -5.44 1.46
N VAL A 105 10.10 -6.60 1.03
CA VAL A 105 9.11 -6.68 -0.05
C VAL A 105 7.77 -6.07 0.37
N ALA A 106 7.34 -6.29 1.62
CA ALA A 106 6.13 -5.67 2.16
C ALA A 106 6.23 -4.14 2.22
N SER A 107 7.38 -3.60 2.63
CA SER A 107 7.63 -2.16 2.62
C SER A 107 7.53 -1.60 1.19
N TYR A 108 8.20 -2.22 0.23
CA TYR A 108 8.16 -1.80 -1.16
C TYR A 108 6.73 -1.79 -1.72
N LEU A 109 6.00 -2.90 -1.58
CA LEU A 109 4.62 -3.06 -2.03
C LEU A 109 3.68 -2.01 -1.44
N SER A 110 3.84 -1.65 -0.16
CA SER A 110 3.01 -0.65 0.52
C SER A 110 3.13 0.77 -0.06
N THR A 111 4.24 1.05 -0.76
CA THR A 111 4.47 2.36 -1.40
C THR A 111 4.00 2.42 -2.85
N MET A 112 3.60 1.28 -3.43
CA MET A 112 3.19 1.23 -4.83
C MET A 112 1.83 1.93 -5.02
N ALA A 113 1.73 2.69 -6.12
CA ALA A 113 0.52 3.42 -6.45
C ALA A 113 -0.64 2.49 -6.79
N VAL A 114 -1.82 2.84 -6.29
CA VAL A 114 -3.08 2.18 -6.64
C VAL A 114 -3.87 3.14 -7.53
N PRO A 115 -4.13 2.78 -8.80
CA PRO A 115 -4.99 3.58 -9.66
C PRO A 115 -6.38 3.74 -9.05
N ALA A 116 -7.04 4.87 -9.34
CA ALA A 116 -8.44 5.03 -9.00
C ALA A 116 -9.26 3.88 -9.64
N PRO A 117 -10.29 3.35 -8.95
CA PRO A 117 -11.12 2.28 -9.48
C PRO A 117 -11.70 2.68 -10.85
N ALA A 118 -11.53 1.81 -11.86
CA ALA A 118 -12.06 2.04 -13.20
C ALA A 118 -13.56 1.70 -13.33
N VAL A 119 -14.22 1.35 -12.22
CA VAL A 119 -15.63 0.96 -12.20
C VAL A 119 -16.52 2.19 -12.03
N ASP A 120 -17.49 2.36 -12.94
CA ASP A 120 -18.59 3.29 -12.73
C ASP A 120 -19.57 2.66 -11.73
N LEU A 121 -19.40 2.99 -10.46
CA LEU A 121 -20.25 2.49 -9.38
C LEU A 121 -21.72 2.88 -9.59
N ALA A 122 -22.02 4.00 -10.26
CA ALA A 122 -23.39 4.42 -10.54
C ALA A 122 -24.05 3.47 -11.57
N ALA A 123 -23.31 3.00 -12.57
CA ALA A 123 -23.80 2.03 -13.55
C ALA A 123 -24.04 0.63 -12.96
N THR A 124 -23.39 0.28 -11.85
CA THR A 124 -23.58 -1.03 -11.20
C THR A 124 -24.85 -1.13 -10.34
N GLY A 125 -25.56 -0.03 -10.09
CA GLY A 125 -26.68 0.01 -9.13
C GLY A 125 -26.26 -0.22 -7.67
N SER A 126 -24.96 -0.29 -7.40
CA SER A 126 -24.42 -0.48 -6.05
C SER A 126 -24.58 0.78 -5.20
N VAL A 127 -24.63 1.95 -5.83
CA VAL A 127 -24.82 3.24 -5.16
C VAL A 127 -26.28 3.39 -4.72
N GLY A 128 -26.50 3.59 -3.43
CA GLY A 128 -27.81 3.61 -2.77
C GLY A 128 -28.43 2.23 -2.54
N GLY A 129 -27.77 1.17 -3.02
CA GLY A 129 -28.27 -0.20 -2.96
C GLY A 129 -28.02 -0.92 -1.63
N ALA A 130 -28.48 -2.17 -1.55
CA ALA A 130 -28.30 -3.02 -0.36
C ALA A 130 -26.81 -3.22 0.00
N ALA A 131 -25.92 -3.29 -0.99
CA ALA A 131 -24.49 -3.41 -0.78
C ALA A 131 -23.90 -2.18 -0.08
N GLU A 132 -24.17 -0.96 -0.58
CA GLU A 132 -23.71 0.27 0.06
C GLU A 132 -24.27 0.42 1.47
N LYS A 133 -25.54 0.06 1.68
CA LYS A 133 -26.14 0.06 3.02
C LYS A 133 -25.36 -0.85 3.97
N LEU A 134 -25.05 -2.09 3.56
CA LEU A 134 -24.28 -3.02 4.38
C LEU A 134 -22.88 -2.48 4.70
N VAL A 135 -22.17 -1.93 3.70
CA VAL A 135 -20.83 -1.37 3.88
C VAL A 135 -20.84 -0.22 4.88
N LYS A 136 -21.75 0.74 4.70
CA LYS A 136 -21.76 1.99 5.47
C LYS A 136 -22.50 1.91 6.81
N GLN A 137 -23.50 1.02 6.92
CA GLN A 137 -24.43 1.00 8.06
C GLN A 137 -24.55 -0.39 8.71
N GLY A 138 -24.16 -1.45 8.01
CA GLY A 138 -24.36 -2.82 8.46
C GLY A 138 -25.82 -3.26 8.40
N ASP A 139 -26.12 -4.31 9.14
CA ASP A 139 -27.45 -4.89 9.31
C ASP A 139 -27.56 -5.59 10.67
N TRP A 140 -28.02 -4.84 11.67
CA TRP A 140 -28.20 -5.33 13.03
C TRP A 140 -29.32 -6.36 13.18
N SER A 141 -30.26 -6.45 12.23
CA SER A 141 -31.25 -7.54 12.26
C SER A 141 -30.59 -8.91 12.03
N ARG A 142 -29.41 -8.93 11.39
CA ARG A 142 -28.56 -10.10 11.18
C ARG A 142 -27.28 -10.08 12.02
N ASN A 143 -27.15 -9.16 12.98
CA ASN A 143 -25.94 -8.94 13.78
C ASN A 143 -24.67 -8.66 12.94
N ILE A 144 -24.82 -7.92 11.85
CA ILE A 144 -23.69 -7.54 10.98
C ILE A 144 -23.36 -6.06 11.23
N PRO A 145 -22.22 -5.71 11.86
CA PRO A 145 -21.80 -4.32 11.98
C PRO A 145 -21.42 -3.73 10.61
N ALA A 146 -21.40 -2.41 10.49
CA ALA A 146 -20.93 -1.73 9.29
C ALA A 146 -19.46 -2.09 8.99
N CYS A 147 -19.15 -2.38 7.73
CA CYS A 147 -17.79 -2.72 7.30
C CYS A 147 -16.81 -1.58 7.60
N VAL A 148 -17.23 -0.35 7.32
CA VAL A 148 -16.42 0.87 7.53
C VAL A 148 -16.04 1.11 8.99
N ALA A 149 -16.73 0.48 9.95
CA ALA A 149 -16.40 0.59 11.37
C ALA A 149 -15.01 0.00 11.69
N CYS A 150 -14.52 -0.94 10.85
CA CYS A 150 -13.20 -1.54 11.02
C CYS A 150 -12.30 -1.38 9.78
N HIS A 151 -12.87 -1.32 8.56
CA HIS A 151 -12.09 -1.23 7.31
C HIS A 151 -11.82 0.21 6.84
N GLY A 152 -12.29 1.21 7.59
CA GLY A 152 -12.14 2.64 7.28
C GLY A 152 -13.22 3.16 6.33
N VAL A 153 -13.40 4.48 6.28
CA VAL A 153 -14.50 5.14 5.54
C VAL A 153 -14.39 5.04 4.01
N SER A 154 -13.20 4.70 3.51
CA SER A 154 -12.90 4.52 2.09
C SER A 154 -12.42 3.09 1.78
N ASP A 155 -12.63 2.14 2.70
CA ASP A 155 -12.16 0.74 2.59
C ASP A 155 -10.63 0.62 2.39
N THR A 156 -9.87 1.62 2.85
CA THR A 156 -8.40 1.68 2.71
C THR A 156 -7.66 0.83 3.75
N GLY A 157 -8.36 0.29 4.75
CA GLY A 157 -7.76 -0.35 5.91
C GLY A 157 -7.26 0.68 6.94
N VAL A 158 -6.99 0.20 8.15
CA VAL A 158 -6.55 1.03 9.31
C VAL A 158 -5.23 0.57 9.94
N GLY A 159 -4.48 -0.31 9.27
CA GLY A 159 -3.20 -0.85 9.75
C GLY A 159 -2.82 -2.14 9.05
#